data_AF-A0A1E3ZNR7-F1
#
_entry.id   AF-A0A1E3ZNR7-F1
#
_cell.length_a   1.000
_cell.length_b   1.000
_cell.length_c   1.000
_cell.angle_alpha   90.00
_cell.angle_beta   90.00
_cell.angle_gamma   90.00
#
_symmetry.space_group_name_H-M   'P 1'
#
loop_
_entity.id
_entity.type
_entity.pdbx_description
1 polymer ?
#
loop_
_entity_poly.entity_id
_entity_poly.type
_entity_poly.pdbx_seq_one_letter_code
_entity_poly.pdbx_strand_id
1 'polypeptide(L)'
;MSTFKEMIEDEAGALQSKLGEKIDLAEMMKTAFYNCGGPLHANTAVAKLLDPSNYYELSFTMESESGRINKGSTGQTYAAIALLCIARLSIMSSEEGKAAAPAVRIMPIDEAEGLGSNYDMLYDIAQKYDYQLISLSIGPVGKFRDGEQYLYMLHKNMEVEDSVNYTPVAILCENDKMPNV
;
A
#
# COMPACT_ATOMS: atom_id res chain seq x y z
N MET A 1 37.07 32.33 -22.35
CA MET A 1 36.30 32.18 -21.08
C MET A 1 36.14 33.49 -20.29
N SER A 2 36.60 34.66 -20.77
CA SER A 2 36.48 35.93 -20.00
C SER A 2 35.18 36.69 -20.28
N THR A 3 34.66 36.62 -21.50
CA THR A 3 33.50 37.40 -21.95
C THR A 3 32.17 36.99 -21.31
N PHE A 4 31.98 35.72 -20.97
CA PHE A 4 30.73 35.26 -20.33
C PHE A 4 30.64 35.67 -18.85
N LYS A 5 31.79 35.86 -18.20
CA LYS A 5 31.85 36.25 -16.78
C LYS A 5 31.65 37.75 -16.60
N GLU A 6 32.21 38.56 -17.52
CA GLU A 6 32.01 40.00 -17.57
C GLU A 6 30.56 40.38 -17.94
N MET A 7 29.91 39.62 -18.83
CA MET A 7 28.48 39.83 -19.13
C MET A 7 27.57 39.53 -17.93
N ILE A 8 27.92 38.56 -17.07
CA ILE A 8 27.13 38.24 -15.87
C ILE A 8 27.26 39.33 -14.80
N GLU A 9 28.41 39.98 -14.65
CA GLU A 9 28.61 41.03 -13.65
C GLU A 9 27.90 42.34 -14.00
N ASP A 10 27.85 42.71 -15.29
CA ASP A 10 27.15 43.91 -15.77
C ASP A 10 25.62 43.67 -15.92
N GLU A 11 25.22 42.44 -16.26
CA GLU A 11 23.80 42.06 -16.28
C GLU A 11 23.24 41.75 -14.89
N ALA A 12 24.04 41.49 -13.84
CA ALA A 12 23.50 41.13 -12.52
C ALA A 12 22.55 42.21 -11.95
N GLY A 13 22.90 43.49 -12.07
CA GLY A 13 22.06 44.60 -11.61
C GLY A 13 20.81 44.82 -12.47
N ALA A 14 20.93 44.66 -13.80
CA ALA A 14 19.81 44.78 -14.73
C ALA A 14 18.86 43.56 -14.69
N LEU A 15 19.40 42.37 -14.44
CA LEU A 15 18.67 41.13 -14.22
C LEU A 15 17.94 41.18 -12.88
N GLN A 16 18.57 41.69 -11.81
CA GLN A 16 17.93 41.91 -10.51
C GLN A 16 16.83 42.97 -10.57
N SER A 17 17.02 44.05 -11.34
CA SER A 17 15.98 45.06 -11.61
C SER A 17 14.78 44.47 -12.39
N LYS A 18 15.04 43.64 -13.41
CA LYS A 18 13.99 42.93 -14.18
C LYS A 18 13.36 41.76 -13.44
N LEU A 19 14.07 41.14 -12.48
CA LEU A 19 13.50 40.16 -11.55
C LEU A 19 12.67 40.85 -10.45
N GLY A 20 12.99 42.09 -10.08
CA GLY A 20 12.24 42.88 -9.09
C GLY A 20 10.85 43.31 -9.57
N GLU A 21 10.63 43.39 -10.89
CA GLU A 21 9.29 43.59 -11.50
C GLU A 21 8.50 42.28 -11.66
N LYS A 22 9.14 41.12 -11.54
CA LYS A 22 8.43 39.83 -11.59
C LYS A 22 7.78 39.60 -10.23
N ILE A 23 6.45 39.75 -10.21
CA ILE A 23 5.59 39.27 -9.12
C ILE A 23 6.11 37.90 -8.69
N ASP A 24 6.40 37.74 -7.40
CA ASP A 24 6.89 36.47 -6.86
C ASP A 24 5.97 35.34 -7.33
N LEU A 25 6.54 34.38 -8.06
CA LEU A 25 5.80 33.28 -8.67
C LEU A 25 4.98 32.54 -7.60
N ALA A 26 5.53 32.44 -6.38
CA ALA A 26 4.86 31.86 -5.24
C ALA A 26 3.55 32.60 -4.89
N GLU A 27 3.58 33.93 -4.91
CA GLU A 27 2.42 34.78 -4.66
C GLU A 27 1.44 34.78 -5.84
N MET A 28 1.92 34.71 -7.09
CA MET A 28 1.06 34.51 -8.27
C MET A 28 0.27 33.20 -8.17
N MET A 29 0.94 32.10 -7.78
CA MET A 29 0.30 30.79 -7.64
C MET A 29 -0.75 30.77 -6.53
N LYS A 30 -0.45 31.37 -5.37
CA LYS A 30 -1.43 31.50 -4.28
C LYS A 30 -2.63 32.34 -4.70
N THR A 31 -2.37 33.47 -5.36
CA THR A 31 -3.44 34.37 -5.85
C THR A 31 -4.33 33.67 -6.86
N ALA A 32 -3.77 32.92 -7.80
CA ALA A 32 -4.52 32.11 -8.75
C ALA A 32 -5.37 31.03 -8.04
N PHE A 33 -4.78 30.32 -7.06
CA PHE A 33 -5.50 29.29 -6.30
C PHE A 33 -6.72 29.83 -5.56
N TYR A 34 -6.61 30.96 -4.86
CA TYR A 34 -7.77 31.57 -4.18
C TYR A 34 -8.81 32.11 -5.17
N ASN A 35 -8.38 32.71 -6.29
CA ASN A 35 -9.29 33.18 -7.33
C ASN A 35 -10.05 32.05 -8.03
N CYS A 36 -9.48 30.85 -8.10
CA CYS A 36 -10.11 29.67 -8.69
C CYS A 36 -10.98 28.86 -7.71
N GLY A 37 -11.26 29.37 -6.50
CA GLY A 37 -12.16 28.73 -5.53
C GLY A 37 -11.47 27.97 -4.41
N GLY A 38 -10.16 28.13 -4.23
CA GLY A 38 -9.44 27.62 -3.07
C GLY A 38 -9.92 28.27 -1.76
N PRO A 39 -9.93 27.53 -0.63
CA PRO A 39 -10.43 28.06 0.64
C PRO A 39 -9.59 29.25 1.13
N LEU A 40 -10.19 30.44 1.15
CA LEU A 40 -9.57 31.74 1.48
C LEU A 40 -8.92 31.82 2.88
N HIS A 41 -9.28 30.90 3.79
CA HIS A 41 -8.75 30.83 5.16
C HIS A 41 -7.61 29.83 5.33
N ALA A 42 -7.32 29.01 4.32
CA ALA A 42 -6.23 28.05 4.38
C ALA A 42 -4.94 28.73 3.95
N ASN A 43 -4.02 28.99 4.88
CA ASN A 43 -2.67 29.45 4.54
C ASN A 43 -1.91 28.31 3.84
N THR A 44 -2.12 28.18 2.53
CA THR A 44 -1.61 27.07 1.75
C THR A 44 -0.19 27.38 1.27
N ALA A 45 0.78 26.64 1.78
CA ALA A 45 2.15 26.72 1.28
C ALA A 45 2.21 26.30 -0.19
N VAL A 46 3.03 26.97 -1.01
CA VAL A 46 3.15 26.68 -2.45
C VAL A 46 3.59 25.23 -2.71
N ALA A 47 4.40 24.65 -1.83
CA ALA A 47 4.77 23.25 -1.89
C ALA A 47 3.55 22.31 -1.88
N LYS A 48 2.48 22.63 -1.14
CA LYS A 48 1.24 21.84 -1.14
C LYS A 48 0.43 22.02 -2.43
N LEU A 49 0.50 23.19 -3.05
CA LEU A 49 -0.15 23.46 -4.34
C LEU A 49 0.56 22.76 -5.51
N LEU A 50 1.86 22.49 -5.36
CA LEU A 50 2.65 21.78 -6.36
C LEU A 50 2.60 20.26 -6.20
N ASP A 51 2.07 19.78 -5.07
CA ASP A 51 1.94 18.37 -4.78
C ASP A 51 0.65 17.81 -5.40
N PRO A 52 0.74 16.97 -6.45
CA PRO A 52 -0.43 16.42 -7.14
C PRO A 52 -1.34 15.63 -6.20
N SER A 53 -0.79 15.01 -5.15
CA SER A 53 -1.55 14.19 -4.20
C SER A 53 -2.63 14.99 -3.44
N ASN A 54 -2.49 16.31 -3.33
CA ASN A 54 -3.50 17.17 -2.69
C ASN A 54 -4.73 17.45 -3.56
N TYR A 55 -4.72 17.01 -4.82
CA TYR A 55 -5.80 17.25 -5.79
C TYR A 55 -6.61 16.01 -6.12
N TYR A 56 -6.23 14.84 -5.58
CA TYR A 56 -6.94 13.59 -5.79
C TYR A 56 -7.68 13.17 -4.52
N GLU A 57 -8.94 12.77 -4.68
CA GLU A 57 -9.72 12.12 -3.62
C GLU A 57 -9.87 10.64 -3.98
N LEU A 58 -9.37 9.76 -3.12
CA LEU A 58 -9.55 8.32 -3.27
C LEU A 58 -10.80 7.90 -2.48
N SER A 59 -11.80 7.37 -3.18
CA SER A 59 -12.97 6.77 -2.54
C SER A 59 -13.01 5.26 -2.84
N PHE A 60 -13.44 4.49 -1.84
CA PHE A 60 -13.61 3.05 -1.96
C PHE A 60 -15.07 2.71 -1.66
N THR A 61 -15.72 2.02 -2.58
CA THR A 61 -17.12 1.59 -2.45
C THR A 61 -17.24 0.08 -2.65
N MET A 62 -18.16 -0.53 -1.91
CA MET A 62 -18.54 -1.93 -2.10
C MET A 62 -19.91 -1.99 -2.75
N GLU A 63 -19.99 -2.69 -3.87
CA GLU A 63 -21.22 -2.82 -4.67
C GLU A 63 -21.61 -4.29 -4.80
N SER A 64 -22.91 -4.57 -4.74
CA SER A 64 -23.45 -5.87 -5.14
C SER A 64 -23.46 -6.01 -6.66
N GLU A 65 -23.66 -7.22 -7.18
CA GLU A 65 -23.84 -7.47 -8.62
C GLU A 65 -24.97 -6.63 -9.25
N SER A 66 -25.93 -6.18 -8.43
CA SER A 66 -27.03 -5.31 -8.82
C SER A 66 -26.74 -3.81 -8.73
N GLY A 67 -25.50 -3.41 -8.42
CA GLY A 67 -25.07 -2.00 -8.33
C GLY A 67 -25.54 -1.26 -7.08
N ARG A 68 -26.04 -1.97 -6.05
CA ARG A 68 -26.43 -1.33 -4.78
C ARG A 68 -25.21 -1.22 -3.88
N ILE A 69 -24.97 0.01 -3.40
CA ILE A 69 -23.94 0.30 -2.40
C ILE A 69 -24.32 -0.36 -1.09
N ASN A 70 -23.45 -1.23 -0.58
CA ASN A 70 -23.64 -1.92 0.69
C ASN A 70 -22.62 -1.42 1.72
N LYS A 71 -23.06 -1.23 2.97
CA LYS A 71 -22.14 -0.89 4.07
C LYS A 71 -21.25 -2.07 4.50
N GLY A 72 -21.49 -3.25 3.97
CA GLY A 72 -20.67 -4.45 4.15
C GLY A 72 -20.89 -5.11 5.51
N SER A 73 -20.92 -6.45 5.55
CA SER A 73 -20.74 -7.18 6.81
C SER A 73 -19.27 -7.10 7.26
N THR A 74 -18.99 -7.46 8.52
CA THR A 74 -17.63 -7.50 9.07
C THR A 74 -16.66 -8.26 8.17
N GLY A 75 -17.04 -9.45 7.69
CA GLY A 75 -16.22 -10.23 6.76
C GLY A 75 -16.01 -9.56 5.39
N GLN A 76 -16.98 -8.81 4.89
CA GLN A 76 -16.84 -8.04 3.64
C GLN A 76 -15.88 -6.85 3.82
N THR A 77 -15.92 -6.18 4.98
CA THR A 77 -14.97 -5.12 5.32
C THR A 77 -13.53 -5.66 5.37
N TYR A 78 -13.31 -6.83 5.96
CA TYR A 78 -11.98 -7.47 5.96
C TYR A 78 -11.51 -7.83 4.54
N ALA A 79 -12.38 -8.38 3.70
CA ALA A 79 -12.04 -8.69 2.32
C ALA A 79 -11.67 -7.44 1.51
N ALA A 80 -12.42 -6.35 1.71
CA ALA A 80 -12.12 -5.04 1.12
C ALA A 80 -10.75 -4.49 1.55
N ILE A 81 -10.43 -4.58 2.85
CA ILE A 81 -9.12 -4.13 3.37
C ILE A 81 -7.98 -4.96 2.76
N ALA A 82 -8.13 -6.29 2.67
CA ALA A 82 -7.12 -7.15 2.05
C ALA A 82 -6.88 -6.80 0.58
N LEU A 83 -7.94 -6.51 -0.18
CA LEU A 83 -7.84 -6.06 -1.58
C LEU A 83 -7.11 -4.71 -1.70
N LEU A 84 -7.38 -3.76 -0.80
CA LEU A 84 -6.64 -2.49 -0.74
C LEU A 84 -5.16 -2.70 -0.43
N CYS A 85 -4.82 -3.63 0.46
CA CYS A 85 -3.44 -4.01 0.75
C CYS A 85 -2.74 -4.59 -0.48
N ILE A 86 -3.40 -5.49 -1.22
CA ILE A 86 -2.86 -6.04 -2.48
C ILE A 86 -2.64 -4.93 -3.51
N ALA A 87 -3.63 -4.04 -3.69
CA ALA A 87 -3.52 -2.92 -4.61
C ALA A 87 -2.35 -1.99 -4.25
N ARG A 88 -2.16 -1.69 -2.96
CA ARG A 88 -1.03 -0.90 -2.47
C ARG A 88 0.31 -1.57 -2.78
N LEU A 89 0.45 -2.86 -2.50
CA LEU A 89 1.68 -3.61 -2.78
C LEU A 89 1.97 -3.69 -4.29
N SER A 90 0.93 -3.82 -5.11
CA SER A 90 1.06 -3.78 -6.57
C SER A 90 1.66 -2.45 -7.04
N ILE A 91 1.17 -1.32 -6.51
CA ILE A 91 1.71 0.01 -6.86
C ILE A 91 3.15 0.14 -6.40
N MET A 92 3.46 -0.21 -5.14
CA MET A 92 4.82 -0.13 -4.60
C MET A 92 5.82 -0.96 -5.42
N SER A 93 5.41 -2.15 -5.89
CA SER A 93 6.27 -2.98 -6.75
C SER A 93 6.53 -2.39 -8.14
N SER A 94 5.66 -1.48 -8.60
CA SER A 94 5.76 -0.86 -9.93
C SER A 94 6.57 0.44 -9.94
N GLU A 95 6.71 1.13 -8.81
CA GLU A 95 7.38 2.43 -8.72
C GLU A 95 8.91 2.38 -8.93
N GLU A 96 9.54 1.22 -8.79
CA GLU A 96 11.01 1.12 -8.93
C GLU A 96 11.51 0.81 -10.35
N GLY A 97 10.64 0.76 -11.38
CA GLY A 97 11.05 0.49 -12.76
C GLY A 97 11.72 -0.87 -12.99
N LYS A 98 11.79 -1.70 -11.95
CA LYS A 98 12.26 -3.08 -11.96
C LYS A 98 11.04 -3.98 -12.03
N ALA A 99 11.08 -5.00 -12.88
CA ALA A 99 10.11 -6.09 -12.79
C ALA A 99 10.08 -6.55 -11.33
N ALA A 100 8.89 -6.63 -10.73
CA ALA A 100 8.71 -7.01 -9.33
C ALA A 100 9.62 -8.18 -9.01
N ALA A 101 10.65 -7.95 -8.19
CA ALA A 101 11.61 -8.99 -7.87
C ALA A 101 10.82 -10.15 -7.23
N PRO A 102 11.10 -11.41 -7.61
CA PRO A 102 10.40 -12.54 -7.02
C PRO A 102 10.68 -12.52 -5.52
N ALA A 103 9.64 -12.23 -4.74
CA ALA A 103 9.70 -12.06 -3.30
C ALA A 103 8.54 -12.82 -2.66
N VAL A 104 8.78 -13.37 -1.49
CA VAL A 104 7.74 -14.05 -0.71
C VAL A 104 6.75 -13.00 -0.21
N ARG A 105 5.50 -13.08 -0.68
CA ARG A 105 4.42 -12.20 -0.28
C ARG A 105 3.51 -12.93 0.69
N ILE A 106 3.41 -12.43 1.92
CA ILE A 106 2.62 -13.06 2.98
C ILE A 106 1.48 -12.12 3.36
N MET A 107 0.27 -12.68 3.45
CA MET A 107 -0.92 -12.02 3.97
C MET A 107 -1.29 -12.66 5.33
N PRO A 108 -0.91 -12.02 6.46
CA PRO A 108 -1.34 -12.47 7.77
C PRO A 108 -2.80 -12.07 8.02
N ILE A 109 -3.61 -13.00 8.49
CA ILE A 109 -5.01 -12.79 8.87
C ILE A 109 -5.19 -13.28 10.30
N ASP A 110 -5.52 -12.35 11.20
CA ASP A 110 -5.96 -12.70 12.54
C ASP A 110 -7.49 -12.89 12.57
N GLU A 111 -7.97 -13.68 13.53
CA GLU A 111 -9.39 -13.99 13.73
C GLU A 111 -10.12 -14.44 12.45
N ALA A 112 -9.54 -15.37 11.69
CA ALA A 112 -10.06 -15.77 10.39
C ALA A 112 -11.51 -16.33 10.43
N GLU A 113 -11.97 -16.81 11.59
CA GLU A 113 -13.36 -17.25 11.79
C GLU A 113 -14.38 -16.13 11.51
N GLY A 114 -14.02 -14.88 11.81
CA GLY A 114 -14.85 -13.70 11.54
C GLY A 114 -15.09 -13.42 10.05
N LEU A 115 -14.33 -14.04 9.15
CA LEU A 115 -14.51 -13.93 7.69
C LEU A 115 -15.62 -14.83 7.17
N GLY A 116 -15.89 -15.96 7.85
CA GLY A 116 -16.84 -16.97 7.40
C GLY A 116 -16.60 -17.37 5.94
N SER A 117 -17.65 -17.34 5.11
CA SER A 117 -17.58 -17.70 3.69
C SER A 117 -16.69 -16.76 2.83
N ASN A 118 -16.33 -15.57 3.33
CA ASN A 118 -15.43 -14.67 2.60
C ASN A 118 -13.98 -15.12 2.67
N TYR A 119 -13.64 -16.08 3.54
CA TYR A 119 -12.30 -16.65 3.61
C TYR A 119 -11.91 -17.35 2.29
N ASP A 120 -12.84 -18.10 1.70
CA ASP A 120 -12.61 -18.78 0.41
C ASP A 120 -12.32 -17.75 -0.70
N MET A 121 -13.01 -16.60 -0.70
CA MET A 121 -12.74 -15.51 -1.64
C MET A 121 -11.34 -14.92 -1.45
N LEU A 122 -10.90 -14.71 -0.21
CA LEU A 122 -9.55 -14.24 0.09
C LEU A 122 -8.48 -15.22 -0.34
N TYR A 123 -8.73 -16.51 -0.13
CA TYR A 123 -7.87 -17.57 -0.62
C TYR A 123 -7.73 -17.54 -2.15
N ASP A 124 -8.84 -17.43 -2.89
CA ASP A 124 -8.83 -17.34 -4.35
C ASP A 124 -8.06 -16.09 -4.84
N ILE A 125 -8.22 -14.96 -4.15
CA ILE A 125 -7.48 -13.72 -4.44
C ILE A 125 -5.98 -13.93 -4.19
N ALA A 126 -5.61 -14.53 -3.05
CA ALA A 126 -4.22 -14.78 -2.70
C ALA A 126 -3.54 -15.70 -3.72
N GLN A 127 -4.22 -16.76 -4.16
CA GLN A 127 -3.74 -17.65 -5.22
C GLN A 127 -3.55 -16.91 -6.55
N LYS A 128 -4.52 -16.05 -6.92
CA LYS A 128 -4.46 -15.28 -8.18
C LYS A 128 -3.30 -14.30 -8.23
N TYR A 129 -2.95 -13.69 -7.09
CA TYR A 129 -1.89 -12.68 -7.02
C TYR A 129 -0.58 -13.20 -6.41
N ASP A 130 -0.45 -14.52 -6.24
CA ASP A 130 0.73 -15.20 -5.70
C ASP A 130 1.16 -14.65 -4.33
N TYR A 131 0.20 -14.70 -3.40
CA TYR A 131 0.36 -14.46 -1.96
C TYR A 131 0.20 -15.77 -1.19
N GLN A 132 1.03 -15.94 -0.17
CA GLN A 132 0.83 -16.95 0.86
C GLN A 132 -0.04 -16.38 1.97
N LEU A 133 -1.08 -17.11 2.35
CA LEU A 133 -2.01 -16.71 3.40
C LEU A 133 -1.65 -17.44 4.70
N ILE A 134 -1.45 -16.68 5.77
CA ILE A 134 -1.24 -17.23 7.11
C ILE A 134 -2.41 -16.76 7.97
N SER A 135 -3.28 -17.68 8.36
CA SER A 135 -4.46 -17.38 9.16
C SER A 135 -4.37 -17.96 10.56
N LEU A 136 -4.81 -17.18 11.54
CA LEU A 136 -4.98 -17.57 12.94
C LEU A 136 -6.47 -17.61 13.25
N SER A 137 -6.91 -18.69 13.91
CA SER A 137 -8.31 -18.90 14.25
C SER A 137 -8.45 -19.87 15.42
N ILE A 138 -9.58 -19.80 16.13
CA ILE A 138 -9.89 -20.69 17.25
C ILE A 138 -10.21 -22.10 16.74
N GLY A 139 -10.95 -22.20 15.64
CA GLY A 139 -11.28 -23.44 14.94
C GLY A 139 -10.82 -23.41 13.48
N PRO A 140 -10.88 -24.54 12.77
CA PRO A 140 -10.54 -24.58 11.35
C PRO A 140 -11.51 -23.71 10.53
N VAL A 141 -10.97 -22.93 9.60
CA VAL A 141 -11.73 -21.99 8.75
C VAL A 141 -11.59 -22.35 7.27
N GLY A 142 -12.68 -22.22 6.54
CA GLY A 142 -12.72 -22.47 5.10
C GLY A 142 -12.91 -23.94 4.75
N LYS A 143 -12.88 -24.24 3.45
CA LYS A 143 -12.96 -25.61 2.95
C LYS A 143 -11.55 -26.20 2.86
N PHE A 144 -11.32 -27.29 3.60
CA PHE A 144 -10.06 -28.02 3.52
C PHE A 144 -9.93 -28.74 2.18
N ARG A 145 -8.82 -28.49 1.49
CA ARG A 145 -8.44 -29.16 0.25
C ARG A 145 -7.06 -29.77 0.47
N ASP A 146 -6.96 -31.07 0.18
CA ASP A 146 -5.73 -31.82 0.43
C ASP A 146 -4.58 -31.27 -0.43
N GLY A 147 -3.40 -31.08 0.17
CA GLY A 147 -2.22 -30.50 -0.47
C GLY A 147 -2.24 -28.98 -0.70
N GLU A 148 -3.36 -28.29 -0.44
CA GLU A 148 -3.49 -26.84 -0.64
C GLU A 148 -3.36 -26.04 0.67
N GLN A 149 -3.71 -26.65 1.81
CA GLN A 149 -3.75 -25.98 3.11
C GLN A 149 -2.99 -26.80 4.16
N TYR A 150 -2.15 -26.13 4.94
CA TYR A 150 -1.43 -26.72 6.07
C TYR A 150 -2.06 -26.23 7.37
N LEU A 151 -2.60 -27.16 8.18
CA LEU A 151 -3.22 -26.83 9.46
C LEU A 151 -2.25 -27.14 10.61
N TYR A 152 -1.93 -26.11 11.40
CA TYR A 152 -1.17 -26.25 12.63
C TYR A 152 -2.09 -25.98 13.83
N MET A 153 -2.27 -26.98 14.69
CA MET A 153 -3.05 -26.84 15.92
C MET A 153 -2.10 -26.52 17.08
N LEU A 154 -2.25 -25.33 17.66
CA LEU A 154 -1.49 -24.90 18.82
C LEU A 154 -2.20 -25.37 20.09
N HIS A 155 -1.55 -26.18 20.91
CA HIS A 155 -2.07 -26.63 22.19
C HIS A 155 -1.17 -26.13 23.33
N LYS A 156 -1.74 -25.37 24.27
CA LYS A 156 -1.01 -24.95 25.46
C LYS A 156 -0.92 -26.13 26.42
N ASN A 157 0.31 -26.59 26.68
CA ASN A 157 0.54 -27.56 27.74
C ASN A 157 0.28 -26.87 29.10
N MET A 158 -0.68 -27.39 29.87
CA MET A 158 -1.05 -26.84 31.18
C MET A 158 -0.30 -27.51 32.33
N GLU A 159 0.43 -28.60 32.06
CA GLU A 159 1.13 -29.40 33.07
C GLU A 159 2.57 -28.93 33.31
N VAL A 160 3.13 -28.11 32.41
CA VAL A 160 4.51 -27.64 32.45
C VAL A 160 4.51 -26.12 32.35
N GLU A 161 5.13 -25.42 33.31
CA GLU A 161 5.27 -23.95 33.27
C GLU A 161 6.29 -23.48 32.23
N ASP A 162 7.28 -24.33 31.90
CA ASP A 162 8.30 -24.03 30.90
C ASP A 162 7.73 -24.00 29.48
N SER A 163 8.28 -23.12 28.64
CA SER A 163 7.87 -22.99 27.25
C SER A 163 8.23 -24.25 26.46
N VAL A 164 7.22 -25.09 26.20
CA VAL A 164 7.39 -26.39 25.51
C VAL A 164 7.54 -26.24 23.99
N ASN A 165 7.44 -25.02 23.46
CA ASN A 165 7.59 -24.76 22.03
C ASN A 165 9.05 -24.94 21.63
N TYR A 166 9.34 -25.99 20.87
CA TYR A 166 10.64 -26.17 20.23
C TYR A 166 10.96 -24.98 19.32
N THR A 167 12.24 -24.62 19.22
CA THR A 167 12.71 -23.61 18.28
C THR A 167 12.20 -23.98 16.87
N PRO A 168 11.49 -23.10 16.16
CA PRO A 168 10.95 -23.43 14.86
C PRO A 168 12.11 -23.79 13.92
N VAL A 169 12.09 -25.02 13.41
CA VAL A 169 13.05 -25.52 12.42
C VAL A 169 12.34 -25.51 11.08
N ALA A 170 12.91 -24.85 10.08
CA ALA A 170 12.37 -24.90 8.72
C ALA A 170 12.48 -26.35 8.20
N ILE A 171 11.33 -26.96 7.94
CA ILE A 171 11.27 -28.26 7.24
C ILE A 171 11.18 -27.95 5.75
N LEU A 172 12.33 -28.04 5.07
CA LEU A 172 12.44 -27.85 3.63
C LEU A 172 12.28 -29.21 2.93
N CYS A 173 11.46 -29.26 1.88
CA CYS A 173 11.38 -30.43 1.01
C CYS A 173 12.66 -30.54 0.17
N GLU A 174 12.98 -31.74 -0.36
CA GLU A 174 14.18 -31.92 -1.21
C GLU A 174 14.17 -30.99 -2.44
N ASN A 175 12.98 -30.65 -2.96
CA ASN A 175 12.83 -29.70 -4.06
C ASN A 175 13.25 -28.28 -3.68
N ASP A 176 13.15 -27.88 -2.41
CA ASP A 176 13.55 -26.54 -1.93
C ASP A 176 15.08 -26.43 -1.75
N LYS A 177 15.79 -27.57 -1.80
CA LYS A 177 17.27 -27.62 -1.67
C LYS A 177 18.00 -27.49 -3.01
N MET A 178 17.28 -27.52 -4.13
CA MET A 178 17.91 -27.37 -5.43
C MET A 178 18.09 -25.87 -5.74
N PRO A 179 19.31 -25.39 -6.00
CA PRO A 179 19.50 -24.05 -6.51
C PRO A 179 18.87 -23.98 -7.91
N ASN A 180 17.89 -23.08 -8.08
CA ASN A 180 17.26 -22.83 -9.37
C ASN A 180 18.33 -22.57 -10.44
N VAL A 181 18.42 -23.46 -11.44
CA VAL A 181 19.18 -23.28 -12.69
C VAL A 181 18.33 -22.49 -13.68
#